data_AF-A0A6B3EBI6-F1
#
_entry.id   AF-A0A6B3EBI6-F1
#
_cell.length_a   1.000
_cell.length_b   1.000
_cell.length_c   1.000
_cell.angle_alpha   90.00
_cell.angle_beta   90.00
_cell.angle_gamma   90.00
#
_symmetry.space_group_name_H-M   'P 1'
#
loop_
_entity.id
_entity.type
_entity.pdbx_description
1 polymer ?
#
loop_
_entity_poly.entity_id
_entity_poly.type
_entity_poly.pdbx_seq_one_letter_code
_entity_poly.pdbx_strand_id
1 'polypeptide(L)'
;LADDPQSFFDQKYVLDRLAADQHTKVREFRDQQAATARKRTEAQESLNQLTTAQQDLRTSKTEVQGKLTQARELLTRLTAQEKARLAELERRKEAEAKKKAQEEAARQKKKAEAEQAAAAEAAKKEPAATDSGSATSTGTGTSTGAASGSYTAKAEKAIAFARAQMGKPYVWGATGPGSYDCSGLTQAAW
;
A
#
# COMPACT_ATOMS: atom_id res chain seq x y z
N LEU A 1 91.33 44.39 -41.00
CA LEU A 1 92.27 44.00 -39.93
C LEU A 1 92.16 45.08 -38.86
N ALA A 2 92.13 44.73 -37.58
CA ALA A 2 92.02 45.70 -36.50
C ALA A 2 93.23 46.66 -36.51
N ASP A 3 92.98 47.96 -36.34
CA ASP A 3 94.01 49.01 -36.45
C ASP A 3 94.96 49.05 -35.24
N ASP A 4 94.56 48.46 -34.10
CA ASP A 4 95.41 48.24 -32.92
C ASP A 4 95.02 46.95 -32.14
N PRO A 5 95.93 46.40 -31.30
CA PRO A 5 95.67 45.18 -30.53
C PRO A 5 94.50 45.27 -29.54
N GLN A 6 94.18 46.44 -29.00
CA GLN A 6 93.12 46.64 -28.02
C GLN A 6 91.73 46.57 -28.68
N SER A 7 91.58 47.16 -29.87
CA SER A 7 90.35 47.11 -30.68
C SER A 7 89.96 45.68 -31.08
N PHE A 8 90.94 44.79 -31.29
CA PHE A 8 90.69 43.38 -31.55
C PHE A 8 90.05 42.66 -30.35
N PHE A 9 90.55 42.92 -29.13
CA PHE A 9 89.99 42.33 -27.91
C PHE A 9 88.57 42.84 -27.62
N ASP A 10 88.32 44.13 -27.83
CA ASP A 10 87.00 44.73 -27.66
C ASP A 10 85.98 44.13 -28.64
N GLN A 11 86.35 43.98 -29.92
CA GLN A 11 85.49 43.35 -30.91
C GLN A 11 85.19 41.88 -30.56
N LYS A 12 86.20 41.12 -30.11
CA LYS A 12 86.03 39.74 -29.67
C LYS A 12 85.10 39.64 -28.46
N TYR A 13 85.25 40.52 -27.48
CA TYR A 13 84.40 40.54 -26.30
C TYR A 13 82.92 40.80 -26.66
N VAL A 14 82.65 41.75 -27.56
CA VAL A 14 81.29 42.04 -28.03
C VAL A 14 80.67 40.84 -28.77
N LEU A 15 81.44 40.17 -29.64
CA LEU A 15 80.98 38.97 -30.35
C LEU A 15 80.70 37.81 -29.40
N ASP A 16 81.58 37.55 -28.43
CA ASP A 16 81.41 36.50 -27.44
C ASP A 16 80.17 36.77 -26.56
N ARG A 17 79.92 38.04 -26.18
CA ARG A 17 78.73 38.43 -25.42
C ARG A 17 77.44 38.27 -26.23
N LEU A 18 77.44 38.68 -27.51
CA LEU A 18 76.28 38.51 -28.38
C LEU A 18 75.99 37.01 -28.61
N ALA A 19 77.00 36.19 -28.84
CA ALA A 19 76.86 34.75 -28.98
C ALA A 19 76.28 34.11 -27.71
N ALA A 20 76.72 34.55 -26.52
CA ALA A 20 76.17 34.10 -25.25
C ALA A 20 74.70 34.49 -25.06
N ASP A 21 74.31 35.71 -25.44
CA ASP A 21 72.92 36.17 -25.39
C ASP A 21 72.02 35.37 -26.35
N GLN A 22 72.46 35.19 -27.61
CA GLN A 22 71.75 34.38 -28.60
C GLN A 22 71.57 32.93 -28.14
N HIS A 23 72.61 32.32 -27.57
CA HIS A 23 72.52 30.97 -27.03
C HIS A 23 71.53 30.86 -25.86
N THR A 24 71.49 31.88 -24.98
CA THR A 24 70.54 31.97 -23.88
C THR A 24 69.10 32.07 -24.40
N LYS A 25 68.84 32.96 -25.37
CA LYS A 25 67.52 33.13 -25.99
C LYS A 25 67.00 31.86 -26.67
N VAL A 26 67.88 31.15 -27.39
CA VAL A 26 67.53 29.87 -28.02
C VAL A 26 67.20 28.80 -26.97
N ARG A 27 67.94 28.75 -25.86
CA ARG A 27 67.64 27.83 -24.76
C ARG A 27 66.29 28.15 -24.11
N GLU A 28 66.05 29.41 -23.75
CA GLU A 28 64.77 29.87 -23.20
C GLU A 28 63.59 29.49 -24.11
N PHE A 29 63.73 29.70 -25.43
CA PHE A 29 62.70 29.33 -26.39
C PHE A 29 62.45 27.82 -26.44
N ARG A 30 63.50 26.99 -26.42
CA ARG A 30 63.38 25.53 -26.37
C ARG A 30 62.69 25.07 -25.08
N ASP A 31 63.02 25.68 -23.94
CA ASP A 31 62.40 25.37 -22.66
C ASP A 31 60.91 25.75 -22.66
N GLN A 32 60.55 26.90 -23.24
CA GLN A 32 59.16 27.32 -23.42
C GLN A 32 58.38 26.37 -24.35
N GLN A 33 58.99 25.90 -25.44
CA GLN A 33 58.36 24.90 -26.31
C GLN A 33 58.11 23.59 -25.55
N ALA A 34 59.09 23.11 -24.77
CA ALA A 34 58.94 21.91 -23.97
C ALA A 34 57.84 22.06 -22.90
N ALA A 35 57.79 23.20 -22.21
CA ALA A 35 56.74 23.48 -21.23
C ALA A 35 55.34 23.55 -21.86
N THR A 36 55.23 24.15 -23.05
CA THR A 36 53.97 24.22 -23.80
C THR A 36 53.52 22.84 -24.26
N ALA A 37 54.45 22.00 -24.73
CA ALA A 37 54.17 20.63 -25.11
C ALA A 37 53.65 19.82 -23.91
N ARG A 38 54.26 19.96 -22.72
CA ARG A 38 53.77 19.30 -21.49
C ARG A 38 52.35 19.73 -21.12
N LYS A 39 52.07 21.04 -21.10
CA LYS A 39 50.73 21.57 -20.83
C LYS A 39 49.69 21.05 -21.83
N ARG A 40 50.07 20.91 -23.10
CA ARG A 40 49.18 20.35 -24.12
C ARG A 40 48.86 18.88 -23.84
N THR A 41 49.83 18.09 -23.41
CA THR A 41 49.61 16.69 -22.99
C THR A 41 48.70 16.61 -21.77
N GLU A 42 48.96 17.39 -20.72
CA GLU A 42 48.13 17.45 -19.50
C GLU A 42 46.68 17.85 -19.81
N ALA A 43 46.49 18.84 -20.70
CA ALA A 43 45.17 19.25 -21.17
C ALA A 43 44.46 18.13 -21.94
N GLN A 44 45.17 17.40 -22.80
CA GLN A 44 44.62 16.26 -23.53
C GLN A 44 44.19 15.13 -22.59
N GLU A 45 45.01 14.81 -21.59
CA GLU A 45 44.69 13.82 -20.56
C GLU A 45 43.44 14.23 -19.76
N SER A 46 43.36 15.50 -19.36
CA SER A 46 42.20 16.05 -18.65
C SER A 46 40.92 15.99 -19.49
N LEU A 47 41.00 16.27 -20.79
CA LEU A 47 39.87 16.15 -21.71
C LEU A 47 39.42 14.69 -21.86
N ASN A 48 40.37 13.76 -21.97
CA ASN A 48 40.05 12.33 -22.04
C ASN A 48 39.38 11.86 -20.74
N GLN A 49 39.89 12.25 -19.58
CA GLN A 49 39.29 11.95 -18.28
C GLN A 49 37.87 12.50 -18.15
N LEU A 50 37.65 13.76 -18.55
CA LEU A 50 36.32 14.37 -18.51
C LEU A 50 35.34 13.65 -19.43
N THR A 51 35.80 13.25 -20.62
CA THR A 51 34.99 12.49 -21.59
C THR A 51 34.57 11.14 -21.00
N THR A 52 35.50 10.40 -20.40
CA THR A 52 35.21 9.13 -19.73
C THR A 52 34.22 9.33 -18.58
N ALA A 53 34.46 10.34 -17.71
CA ALA A 53 33.57 10.63 -16.59
C ALA A 53 32.14 10.99 -17.05
N GLN A 54 31.99 11.71 -18.16
CA GLN A 54 30.68 12.00 -18.75
C GLN A 54 29.98 10.73 -19.29
N GLN A 55 30.72 9.81 -19.90
CA GLN A 55 30.19 8.53 -20.38
C GLN A 55 29.76 7.63 -19.21
N ASP A 56 30.58 7.55 -18.16
CA ASP A 56 30.27 6.79 -16.95
C ASP A 56 29.01 7.34 -16.27
N LEU A 57 28.92 8.67 -16.11
CA LEU A 57 27.75 9.31 -15.52
C LEU A 57 26.47 9.03 -16.32
N ARG A 58 26.55 9.04 -17.66
CA ARG A 58 25.41 8.71 -18.52
C ARG A 58 24.98 7.24 -18.35
N THR A 59 25.96 6.33 -18.23
CA THR A 59 25.72 4.91 -17.99
C THR A 59 25.07 4.70 -16.62
N SER A 60 25.65 5.25 -15.55
CA SER A 60 25.09 5.18 -14.19
C SER A 60 23.68 5.78 -14.12
N LYS A 61 23.43 6.92 -14.79
CA LYS A 61 22.09 7.50 -14.86
C LYS A 61 21.08 6.54 -15.47
N THR A 62 21.44 5.89 -16.58
CA THR A 62 20.59 4.92 -17.27
C THR A 62 20.32 3.71 -16.37
N GLU A 63 21.34 3.20 -15.69
CA GLU A 63 21.21 2.07 -14.76
C GLU A 63 20.30 2.41 -13.57
N VAL A 64 20.50 3.58 -12.95
CA VAL A 64 19.65 4.05 -11.84
C VAL A 64 18.20 4.21 -12.29
N GLN A 65 17.97 4.80 -13.47
CA GLN A 65 16.62 4.90 -14.04
C GLN A 65 15.98 3.52 -14.28
N GLY A 66 16.76 2.55 -14.79
CA GLY A 66 16.31 1.18 -14.97
C GLY A 66 15.92 0.50 -13.65
N LYS A 67 16.78 0.58 -12.63
CA LYS A 67 16.50 0.06 -11.28
C LYS A 67 15.26 0.69 -10.66
N LEU A 68 15.07 1.99 -10.88
CA LEU A 68 13.91 2.71 -10.35
C LEU A 68 12.61 2.26 -11.03
N THR A 69 12.63 2.03 -12.35
CA THR A 69 11.49 1.43 -13.07
C THR A 69 11.19 0.03 -12.55
N GLN A 70 12.20 -0.83 -12.41
CA GLN A 70 12.03 -2.19 -11.86
C GLN A 70 11.44 -2.18 -10.44
N ALA A 71 11.89 -1.26 -9.58
CA ALA A 71 11.35 -1.10 -8.23
C ALA A 71 9.87 -0.70 -8.25
N ARG A 72 9.47 0.24 -9.13
CA ARG A 72 8.07 0.64 -9.30
C ARG A 72 7.19 -0.51 -9.81
N GLU A 73 7.67 -1.29 -10.75
CA GLU A 73 6.96 -2.47 -11.25
C GLU A 73 6.79 -3.54 -10.17
N LEU A 74 7.84 -3.78 -9.37
CA LEU A 74 7.79 -4.74 -8.27
C LEU A 74 6.77 -4.31 -7.20
N LEU A 75 6.74 -3.02 -6.84
CA LEU A 75 5.74 -2.47 -5.93
C LEU A 75 4.32 -2.64 -6.48
N THR A 76 4.11 -2.30 -7.75
CA THR A 76 2.81 -2.46 -8.41
C THR A 76 2.35 -3.91 -8.39
N ARG A 77 3.25 -4.85 -8.68
CA ARG A 77 2.97 -6.29 -8.66
C ARG A 77 2.64 -6.79 -7.25
N LEU A 78 3.44 -6.42 -6.25
CA LEU A 78 3.21 -6.82 -4.84
C LEU A 78 1.87 -6.29 -4.34
N THR A 79 1.55 -5.01 -4.59
CA THR A 79 0.25 -4.44 -4.22
C THR A 79 -0.91 -5.15 -4.93
N ALA A 80 -0.77 -5.50 -6.22
CA ALA A 80 -1.79 -6.26 -6.94
C ALA A 80 -1.97 -7.68 -6.36
N GLN A 81 -0.87 -8.35 -6.00
CA GLN A 81 -0.89 -9.67 -5.41
C GLN A 81 -1.52 -9.67 -4.00
N GLU A 82 -1.19 -8.70 -3.15
CA GLU A 82 -1.80 -8.51 -1.84
C GLU A 82 -3.30 -8.27 -1.96
N LYS A 83 -3.72 -7.37 -2.86
CA LYS A 83 -5.14 -7.13 -3.15
C LYS A 83 -5.85 -8.39 -3.63
N ALA A 84 -5.24 -9.17 -4.54
CA ALA A 84 -5.81 -10.42 -5.01
C ALA A 84 -5.97 -11.46 -3.89
N ARG A 85 -5.00 -11.55 -2.99
CA ARG A 85 -5.04 -12.46 -1.83
C ARG A 85 -6.16 -12.08 -0.85
N LEU A 86 -6.34 -10.79 -0.59
CA LEU A 86 -7.44 -10.28 0.24
C LEU A 86 -8.80 -10.57 -0.42
N ALA A 87 -8.95 -10.29 -1.71
CA ALA A 87 -10.20 -10.56 -2.44
C ALA A 87 -10.56 -12.06 -2.48
N GLU A 88 -9.57 -12.96 -2.59
CA GLU A 88 -9.80 -14.42 -2.48
C GLU A 88 -10.27 -14.80 -1.07
N LEU A 89 -9.66 -14.22 -0.03
CA LEU A 89 -10.04 -14.50 1.36
C LEU A 89 -11.45 -13.99 1.67
N GLU A 90 -11.83 -12.82 1.15
CA GLU A 90 -13.20 -12.29 1.21
C GLU A 90 -14.18 -13.19 0.47
N ARG A 91 -13.88 -13.61 -0.77
CA ARG A 91 -14.73 -14.55 -1.53
C ARG A 91 -14.94 -15.88 -0.80
N ARG A 92 -13.92 -16.40 -0.14
CA ARG A 92 -14.05 -17.64 0.67
C ARG A 92 -14.96 -17.43 1.86
N LYS A 93 -14.77 -16.34 2.62
CA LYS A 93 -15.63 -15.98 3.75
C LYS A 93 -17.08 -15.79 3.31
N GLU A 94 -17.32 -15.12 2.19
CA GLU A 94 -18.66 -14.94 1.62
C GLU A 94 -19.28 -16.27 1.19
N ALA A 95 -18.51 -17.16 0.54
CA ALA A 95 -18.99 -18.47 0.13
C ALA A 95 -19.34 -19.36 1.34
N GLU A 96 -18.51 -19.34 2.38
CA GLU A 96 -18.78 -20.03 3.64
C GLU A 96 -20.02 -19.45 4.36
N ALA A 97 -20.15 -18.12 4.41
CA ALA A 97 -21.32 -17.45 4.97
C ALA A 97 -22.59 -17.80 4.19
N LYS A 98 -22.54 -17.80 2.85
CA LYS A 98 -23.66 -18.22 1.98
C LYS A 98 -24.05 -19.68 2.21
N LYS A 99 -23.07 -20.59 2.32
CA LYS A 99 -23.33 -22.00 2.64
C LYS A 99 -24.01 -22.16 4.00
N LYS A 100 -23.48 -21.54 5.05
CA LYS A 100 -24.08 -21.57 6.39
C LYS A 100 -25.52 -21.00 6.40
N ALA A 101 -25.74 -19.88 5.70
CA ALA A 101 -27.07 -19.30 5.57
C ALA A 101 -28.06 -20.23 4.85
N GLN A 102 -27.62 -20.91 3.79
CA GLN A 102 -28.44 -21.90 3.08
C GLN A 102 -28.77 -23.12 3.95
N GLU A 103 -27.79 -23.63 4.70
CA GLU A 103 -27.98 -24.74 5.64
C GLU A 103 -28.98 -24.38 6.75
N GLU A 104 -28.85 -23.19 7.33
CA GLU A 104 -29.79 -22.71 8.34
C GLU A 104 -31.19 -22.48 7.77
N ALA A 105 -31.32 -21.89 6.57
CA ALA A 105 -32.60 -21.72 5.90
C ALA A 105 -33.26 -23.08 5.59
N ALA A 106 -32.48 -24.08 5.16
CA ALA A 106 -32.97 -25.44 4.98
C ALA A 106 -33.42 -26.08 6.30
N ARG A 107 -32.69 -25.85 7.40
CA ARG A 107 -33.09 -26.32 8.74
C ARG A 107 -34.39 -25.68 9.21
N GLN A 108 -34.56 -24.38 8.98
CA GLN A 108 -35.80 -23.66 9.33
C GLN A 108 -36.99 -24.15 8.50
N LYS A 109 -36.82 -24.35 7.19
CA LYS A 109 -37.87 -24.93 6.33
C LYS A 109 -38.31 -26.31 6.83
N LYS A 110 -37.35 -27.21 7.10
CA LYS A 110 -37.66 -28.55 7.65
C LYS A 110 -38.39 -28.47 8.99
N LYS A 111 -38.01 -27.55 9.88
CA LYS A 111 -38.70 -27.35 11.17
C LYS A 111 -40.12 -26.81 10.98
N ALA A 112 -40.32 -25.85 10.08
CA ALA A 112 -41.64 -25.30 9.77
C ALA A 112 -42.56 -26.35 9.11
N GLU A 113 -42.03 -27.17 8.19
CA GLU A 113 -42.77 -28.30 7.60
C GLU A 113 -43.17 -29.33 8.66
N ALA A 114 -42.27 -29.65 9.60
CA ALA A 114 -42.58 -30.55 10.71
C ALA A 114 -43.63 -29.97 11.68
N GLU A 115 -43.55 -28.67 12.00
CA GLU A 115 -44.56 -27.97 12.82
C GLU A 115 -45.92 -27.92 12.12
N GLN A 116 -45.96 -27.67 10.80
CA GLN A 116 -47.19 -27.69 10.01
C GLN A 116 -47.80 -29.10 9.93
N ALA A 117 -46.97 -30.14 9.76
CA ALA A 117 -47.43 -31.53 9.77
C ALA A 117 -47.99 -31.93 11.16
N ALA A 118 -47.32 -31.52 12.25
CA ALA A 118 -47.81 -31.74 13.61
C ALA A 118 -49.11 -30.99 13.90
N ALA A 119 -49.24 -29.74 13.44
CA ALA A 119 -50.47 -28.96 13.55
C ALA A 119 -51.63 -29.57 12.74
N ALA A 120 -51.35 -30.09 11.53
CA ALA A 120 -52.33 -30.79 10.71
C ALA A 120 -52.76 -32.14 11.32
N GLU A 121 -51.86 -32.83 12.03
CA GLU A 121 -52.18 -34.06 12.76
C GLU A 121 -52.99 -33.76 14.04
N ALA A 122 -52.66 -32.68 14.75
CA ALA A 122 -53.41 -32.22 15.93
C ALA A 122 -54.82 -31.74 15.56
N ALA A 123 -54.99 -31.05 14.42
CA ALA A 123 -56.30 -30.63 13.89
C ALA A 123 -57.18 -31.82 13.46
N LYS A 124 -56.59 -33.01 13.24
CA LYS A 124 -57.35 -34.25 13.00
C LYS A 124 -57.72 -34.99 14.30
N LYS A 125 -57.31 -34.50 15.47
CA LYS A 125 -57.42 -35.18 16.78
C LYS A 125 -58.37 -34.55 17.80
N GLU A 126 -59.20 -33.55 17.47
CA GLU A 126 -60.29 -33.11 18.37
C GLU A 126 -61.69 -33.52 17.88
N PRO A 127 -62.53 -34.14 18.75
CA PRO A 127 -63.98 -34.15 18.62
C PRO A 127 -64.59 -32.87 19.22
N ALA A 128 -65.81 -32.55 18.78
CA ALA A 128 -66.61 -31.41 19.23
C ALA A 128 -66.85 -31.36 20.75
N ALA A 129 -66.70 -30.19 21.36
CA ALA A 129 -67.56 -29.71 22.46
C ALA A 129 -67.41 -28.19 22.68
N THR A 130 -68.54 -27.49 22.55
CA THR A 130 -68.86 -26.21 23.18
C THR A 130 -69.23 -26.43 24.65
N ASP A 131 -68.67 -25.68 25.61
CA ASP A 131 -69.41 -24.76 26.51
C ASP A 131 -68.54 -24.26 27.69
N SER A 132 -68.92 -23.05 28.11
CA SER A 132 -68.56 -22.13 29.19
C SER A 132 -67.93 -22.63 30.50
N GLY A 133 -67.05 -21.79 31.06
CA GLY A 133 -66.53 -21.92 32.42
C GLY A 133 -65.67 -20.72 32.85
N SER A 134 -66.30 -19.76 33.50
CA SER A 134 -65.79 -18.50 34.06
C SER A 134 -64.65 -18.64 35.08
N ALA A 135 -63.65 -17.75 35.01
CA ALA A 135 -62.98 -17.21 36.20
C ALA A 135 -62.39 -15.81 35.92
N THR A 136 -63.05 -14.83 36.53
CA THR A 136 -62.71 -13.42 36.72
C THR A 136 -61.29 -13.19 37.26
N SER A 137 -60.58 -12.22 36.68
CA SER A 137 -59.66 -11.37 37.45
C SER A 137 -59.62 -9.97 36.82
N THR A 138 -60.40 -9.10 37.45
CA THR A 138 -60.46 -7.66 37.23
C THR A 138 -59.15 -7.01 37.66
N GLY A 139 -58.58 -6.19 36.78
CA GLY A 139 -57.43 -5.34 37.09
C GLY A 139 -57.37 -4.14 36.15
N THR A 140 -58.37 -3.26 36.22
CA THR A 140 -58.28 -1.91 35.64
C THR A 140 -57.42 -1.06 36.56
N GLY A 141 -56.28 -0.60 36.07
CA GLY A 141 -55.41 0.38 36.72
C GLY A 141 -54.96 1.41 35.68
N THR A 142 -55.66 2.54 35.64
CA THR A 142 -55.35 3.68 34.78
C THR A 142 -54.27 4.56 35.41
N SER A 143 -53.30 4.93 34.56
CA SER A 143 -52.47 6.14 34.57
C SER A 143 -51.07 6.12 35.20
N THR A 144 -50.15 6.64 34.36
CA THR A 144 -48.99 7.46 34.73
C THR A 144 -47.70 6.75 35.17
N GLY A 145 -47.15 5.98 34.23
CA GLY A 145 -45.71 5.65 34.13
C GLY A 145 -45.32 5.11 32.74
N ALA A 146 -46.18 5.35 31.74
CA ALA A 146 -46.41 4.47 30.59
C ALA A 146 -45.32 4.45 29.50
N ALA A 147 -44.31 5.32 29.57
CA ALA A 147 -43.19 5.27 28.61
C ALA A 147 -42.08 4.32 29.08
N SER A 148 -41.68 4.38 30.36
CA SER A 148 -40.52 3.66 30.89
C SER A 148 -40.72 2.13 30.87
N GLY A 149 -41.87 1.61 31.30
CA GLY A 149 -42.12 0.17 31.31
C GLY A 149 -42.22 -0.47 29.92
N SER A 150 -42.68 0.28 28.91
CA SER A 150 -42.75 -0.21 27.52
C SER A 150 -41.37 -0.28 26.88
N TYR A 151 -40.52 0.73 27.10
CA TYR A 151 -39.14 0.71 26.62
C TYR A 151 -38.30 -0.34 27.34
N THR A 152 -38.49 -0.56 28.65
CA THR A 152 -37.84 -1.65 29.38
C THR A 152 -38.23 -3.01 28.79
N ALA A 153 -39.51 -3.27 28.51
CA ALA A 153 -39.95 -4.52 27.90
C ALA A 153 -39.42 -4.72 26.47
N LYS A 154 -39.29 -3.65 25.67
CA LYS A 154 -38.65 -3.71 24.34
C LYS A 154 -37.14 -3.93 24.44
N ALA A 155 -36.47 -3.27 25.38
CA ALA A 155 -35.05 -3.43 25.63
C ALA A 155 -34.72 -4.85 26.11
N GLU A 156 -35.54 -5.45 26.97
CA GLU A 156 -35.41 -6.84 27.40
C GLU A 156 -35.52 -7.81 26.22
N LYS A 157 -36.48 -7.59 25.30
CA LYS A 157 -36.60 -8.39 24.07
C LYS A 157 -35.38 -8.23 23.16
N ALA A 158 -34.88 -7.01 22.98
CA ALA A 158 -33.69 -6.74 22.17
C ALA A 158 -32.43 -7.41 22.76
N ILE A 159 -32.25 -7.33 24.09
CA ILE A 159 -31.15 -7.98 24.80
C ILE A 159 -31.28 -9.51 24.72
N ALA A 160 -32.47 -10.06 24.90
CA ALA A 160 -32.72 -11.50 24.77
C ALA A 160 -32.42 -11.99 23.34
N PHE A 161 -32.85 -11.24 22.32
CA PHE A 161 -32.55 -11.52 20.93
C PHE A 161 -31.04 -11.50 20.66
N ALA A 162 -30.33 -10.45 21.10
CA ALA A 162 -28.89 -10.32 20.92
C ALA A 162 -28.11 -11.44 21.63
N ARG A 163 -28.52 -11.81 22.85
CA ARG A 163 -27.93 -12.94 23.60
C ARG A 163 -28.10 -14.27 22.86
N ALA A 164 -29.24 -14.49 22.21
CA ALA A 164 -29.47 -15.68 21.39
C ALA A 164 -28.58 -15.74 20.13
N GLN A 165 -27.93 -14.64 19.74
CA GLN A 165 -27.00 -14.61 18.61
C GLN A 165 -25.53 -14.77 19.03
N MET A 166 -25.23 -14.86 20.33
CA MET A 166 -23.86 -15.08 20.80
C MET A 166 -23.30 -16.41 20.26
N GLY A 167 -22.08 -16.36 19.74
CA GLY A 167 -21.40 -17.51 19.11
C GLY A 167 -21.62 -17.63 17.59
N LYS A 168 -22.49 -16.80 16.99
CA LYS A 168 -22.64 -16.73 15.53
C LYS A 168 -21.49 -15.94 14.90
N PRO A 169 -21.04 -16.32 13.67
CA PRO A 169 -19.96 -15.62 13.00
C PRO A 169 -20.38 -14.19 12.61
N TYR A 170 -19.50 -13.22 12.82
CA TYR A 170 -19.66 -11.87 12.28
C TYR A 170 -19.36 -11.86 10.78
N VAL A 171 -20.30 -11.36 9.98
CA VAL A 171 -20.17 -11.27 8.51
C VAL A 171 -20.63 -9.88 8.09
N TRP A 172 -19.74 -9.13 7.44
CA TRP A 172 -20.04 -7.79 6.95
C TRP A 172 -21.22 -7.81 5.97
N GLY A 173 -22.24 -6.96 6.19
CA GLY A 173 -23.45 -6.86 5.38
C GLY A 173 -24.57 -7.86 5.72
N ALA A 174 -24.42 -8.68 6.77
CA ALA A 174 -25.39 -9.72 7.09
C ALA A 174 -26.52 -9.23 8.00
N THR A 175 -27.77 -9.59 7.68
CA THR A 175 -29.00 -9.16 8.35
C THR A 175 -29.95 -10.32 8.74
N GLY A 176 -29.46 -11.56 8.68
CA GLY A 176 -30.29 -12.77 8.73
C GLY A 176 -29.95 -13.74 9.87
N PRO A 177 -30.76 -14.78 10.09
CA PRO A 177 -30.69 -15.63 11.29
C PRO A 177 -29.39 -16.42 11.46
N GLY A 178 -28.54 -16.57 10.43
CA GLY A 178 -27.27 -17.29 10.51
C GLY A 178 -26.02 -16.45 10.77
N SER A 179 -26.07 -15.14 10.55
CA SER A 179 -24.98 -14.21 10.85
C SER A 179 -25.48 -12.78 10.76
N TYR A 180 -24.92 -11.90 11.59
CA TYR A 180 -25.26 -10.48 11.58
C TYR A 180 -23.98 -9.64 11.53
N ASP A 181 -24.06 -8.49 10.85
CA ASP A 181 -23.15 -7.37 11.13
C ASP A 181 -23.70 -6.47 12.24
N CYS A 182 -22.99 -5.38 12.55
CA CYS A 182 -23.42 -4.45 13.59
C CYS A 182 -24.79 -3.82 13.29
N SER A 183 -25.04 -3.44 12.04
CA SER A 183 -26.29 -2.79 11.63
C SER A 183 -27.45 -3.78 11.55
N GLY A 184 -27.23 -4.98 11.02
CA GLY A 184 -28.22 -6.03 10.89
C GLY A 184 -28.65 -6.61 12.22
N LEU A 185 -27.74 -6.75 13.19
CA LEU A 185 -28.09 -7.21 14.54
C LEU A 185 -28.97 -6.17 15.24
N THR A 186 -28.60 -4.89 15.17
CA THR A 186 -29.39 -3.82 15.79
C THR A 186 -30.77 -3.68 15.15
N GLN A 187 -30.85 -3.80 13.82
CA GLN A 187 -32.13 -3.73 13.11
C GLN A 187 -33.04 -4.93 13.42
N ALA A 188 -32.48 -6.13 13.55
CA ALA A 188 -33.26 -7.33 13.84
C ALA A 188 -33.71 -7.45 15.32
N ALA A 189 -33.05 -6.71 16.22
CA ALA A 189 -33.35 -6.75 17.66
C ALA A 189 -34.52 -5.83 18.07
N TRP A 190 -35.05 -5.00 17.18
CA TRP A 190 -36.03 -3.94 17.49
C TRP A 190 -37.41 -4.16 16.88
#